data_AF-A0A6J3D0P2-F1
#
_entry.id   AF-A0A6J3D0P2-F1
#
_cell.length_a   1.000
_cell.length_b   1.000
_cell.length_c   1.000
_cell.angle_alpha   90.00
_cell.angle_beta   90.00
_cell.angle_gamma   90.00
#
_symmetry.space_group_name_H-M   'P 1'
#
loop_
_entity.id
_entity.type
_entity.pdbx_description
1 polymer ?
#
loop_
_entity_poly.entity_id
_entity_poly.type
_entity_poly.pdbx_seq_one_letter_code
_entity_poly.pdbx_strand_id
1 'polypeptide(L)'
;MEGQQEEHEEQKENRPQPARPPPPPAARPPGKQHGGAGDQGTEGKSPGSGQSAFSDPVYKEIAVTNGYINRMSREELRSKLAEFKLETRGVKDVLKKRLKNYYKKQKLMQKEVLNSDGYYDYICVVDFEATCEEGNPPEFVHEIIEFPIVLLNTHTLEIEDTFQQYVKPEVNPKLSNFCIGLTGITQDIIDKADAFPQVLQNVIEWMRQRELGTKYSYCMLTDGSWDMSKFLNIQCRVSRIKYPSFAKKWINIRKSYGNFYKVPRNQTKLTIMLEKLGMTYDGRPHSGLDDSKNIARIAIRMLQDGCELRVNEKMHAGQLMTVSSSTPLEGAPAPQMPRYRN
;
A
#
# COMPACT_ATOMS: atom_id res chain seq x y z
N MET A 1 -6.97 -36.74 4.88
CA MET A 1 -6.38 -35.48 5.36
C MET A 1 -5.23 -35.09 4.44
N GLU A 2 -5.50 -34.84 3.16
CA GLU A 2 -4.46 -34.54 2.15
C GLU A 2 -5.00 -33.78 0.92
N GLY A 3 -6.17 -33.13 1.04
CA GLY A 3 -6.86 -32.49 -0.10
C GLY A 3 -7.15 -30.99 0.07
N GLN A 4 -6.44 -30.29 0.96
CA GLN A 4 -6.74 -28.87 1.28
C GLN A 4 -5.55 -27.91 1.05
N GLN A 5 -4.47 -28.34 0.40
CA GLN A 5 -3.27 -27.50 0.20
C GLN A 5 -3.01 -27.05 -1.24
N GLU A 6 -3.68 -27.59 -2.26
CA GLU A 6 -3.39 -27.24 -3.67
C GLU A 6 -4.40 -26.31 -4.34
N GLU A 7 -5.60 -26.06 -3.77
CA GLU A 7 -6.61 -25.18 -4.40
C GLU A 7 -6.45 -23.68 -4.07
N HIS A 8 -5.50 -23.31 -3.21
CA HIS A 8 -5.25 -21.92 -2.81
C HIS A 8 -4.40 -21.10 -3.81
N GLU A 9 -3.91 -21.70 -4.91
CA GLU A 9 -2.89 -21.08 -5.76
C GLU A 9 -3.36 -20.43 -7.07
N GLU A 10 -4.55 -20.72 -7.61
CA GLU A 10 -4.79 -20.41 -9.04
C GLU A 10 -5.55 -19.10 -9.36
N GLN A 11 -6.26 -18.45 -8.44
CA GLN A 11 -7.18 -17.37 -8.84
C GLN A 11 -6.66 -15.92 -8.78
N LYS A 12 -5.34 -15.71 -8.66
CA LYS A 12 -4.71 -14.41 -8.98
C LYS A 12 -3.62 -14.52 -10.06
N GLU A 13 -3.52 -15.65 -10.77
CA GLU A 13 -2.46 -15.91 -11.74
C GLU A 13 -3.02 -16.36 -13.09
N ASN A 14 -3.60 -15.42 -13.86
CA ASN A 14 -3.56 -15.48 -15.33
C ASN A 14 -3.88 -14.10 -15.93
N ARG A 15 -2.89 -13.50 -16.61
CA ARG A 15 -2.98 -12.22 -17.33
C ARG A 15 -2.46 -12.45 -18.75
N PRO A 16 -3.07 -11.87 -19.80
CA PRO A 16 -2.49 -11.86 -21.15
C PRO A 16 -1.17 -11.07 -21.19
N GLN A 17 -0.25 -11.54 -22.04
CA GLN A 17 1.11 -11.01 -22.22
C GLN A 17 1.11 -9.50 -22.58
N PRO A 18 2.16 -8.74 -22.21
CA PRO A 18 2.28 -7.33 -22.57
C PRO A 18 2.37 -7.16 -24.10
N ALA A 19 1.64 -6.17 -24.62
CA ALA A 19 1.74 -5.75 -26.02
C ALA A 19 3.19 -5.41 -26.39
N ARG A 20 3.61 -5.80 -27.60
CA ARG A 20 4.95 -5.51 -28.15
C ARG A 20 5.27 -4.00 -28.05
N PRO A 21 6.52 -3.63 -27.72
CA PRO A 21 6.94 -2.24 -27.74
C PRO A 21 6.89 -1.68 -29.18
N PRO A 22 6.54 -0.39 -29.36
CA PRO A 22 6.60 0.25 -30.67
C PRO A 22 8.04 0.33 -31.18
N PRO A 23 8.25 0.32 -32.51
CA PRO A 23 9.59 0.38 -33.10
C PRO A 23 10.29 1.72 -32.77
N PRO A 24 11.63 1.72 -32.68
CA PRO A 24 12.41 2.91 -32.35
C PRO A 24 12.31 3.98 -33.44
N PRO A 25 12.36 5.28 -33.08
CA PRO A 25 12.33 6.36 -34.06
C PRO A 25 13.60 6.37 -34.91
N ALA A 26 13.42 6.61 -36.22
CA ALA A 26 14.49 6.67 -37.20
C ALA A 26 15.48 7.82 -36.92
N ALA A 27 16.76 7.54 -37.08
CA ALA A 27 17.87 8.48 -36.89
C ALA A 27 17.78 9.69 -37.83
N ARG A 28 17.93 10.90 -37.28
CA ARG A 28 18.17 12.12 -38.06
C ARG A 28 19.69 12.36 -38.23
N PRO A 29 20.13 12.77 -39.43
CA PRO A 29 21.55 13.00 -39.73
C PRO A 29 22.10 14.31 -39.12
N PRO A 30 23.44 14.45 -38.97
CA PRO A 30 24.08 15.56 -38.26
C PRO A 30 24.27 16.77 -39.18
N GLY A 31 24.12 17.98 -38.63
CA GLY A 31 24.27 19.21 -39.41
C GLY A 31 24.51 20.48 -38.58
N LYS A 32 25.81 20.79 -38.42
CA LYS A 32 26.49 22.11 -38.40
C LYS A 32 26.24 23.12 -37.27
N GLN A 33 27.37 23.44 -36.62
CA GLN A 33 27.73 24.66 -35.89
C GLN A 33 27.59 25.93 -36.75
N HIS A 34 27.18 27.04 -36.13
CA HIS A 34 27.68 28.43 -36.25
C HIS A 34 27.16 29.14 -34.98
N GLY A 35 27.95 29.82 -34.14
CA GLY A 35 28.75 31.02 -34.43
C GLY A 35 27.97 32.23 -33.90
N GLY A 36 28.36 32.78 -32.74
CA GLY A 36 27.52 33.67 -31.92
C GLY A 36 27.77 35.18 -32.03
N ALA A 37 27.06 35.91 -31.16
CA ALA A 37 27.24 37.27 -30.61
C ALA A 37 25.88 37.64 -29.96
N GLY A 38 25.70 38.32 -28.84
CA GLY A 38 26.53 38.93 -27.81
C GLY A 38 25.58 39.71 -26.88
N ASP A 39 26.03 39.95 -25.65
CA ASP A 39 25.59 40.99 -24.71
C ASP A 39 24.23 40.84 -23.98
N GLN A 40 24.27 40.59 -22.67
CA GLN A 40 24.06 41.62 -21.62
C GLN A 40 24.08 40.97 -20.23
N GLY A 41 24.96 41.49 -19.38
CA GLY A 41 25.12 41.07 -17.99
C GLY A 41 23.93 41.46 -17.14
N THR A 42 23.47 40.51 -16.33
CA THR A 42 22.76 40.80 -15.08
C THR A 42 23.35 39.90 -13.99
N GLU A 43 23.94 40.54 -12.99
CA GLU A 43 24.50 39.90 -11.81
C GLU A 43 23.36 39.25 -11.01
N GLY A 44 23.22 37.94 -11.14
CA GLY A 44 22.40 37.11 -10.27
C GLY A 44 23.30 36.15 -9.50
N LYS A 45 23.53 36.44 -8.22
CA LYS A 45 24.23 35.58 -7.26
C LYS A 45 23.78 34.12 -7.42
N SER A 46 24.70 33.26 -7.84
CA SER A 46 24.50 31.81 -7.86
C SER A 46 24.27 31.32 -6.42
N PRO A 47 23.17 30.61 -6.12
CA PRO A 47 23.06 29.93 -4.84
C PRO A 47 24.07 28.79 -4.84
N GLY A 48 24.94 28.80 -3.83
CA GLY A 48 26.04 27.86 -3.66
C GLY A 48 25.60 26.41 -3.80
N SER A 49 26.53 25.60 -4.30
CA SER A 49 26.46 24.14 -4.35
C SER A 49 25.89 23.58 -3.06
N GLY A 50 24.64 23.13 -3.09
CA GLY A 50 24.04 22.40 -1.99
C GLY A 50 24.88 21.17 -1.69
N GLN A 51 25.49 21.13 -0.50
CA GLN A 51 26.06 19.90 0.03
C GLN A 51 24.96 18.83 -0.03
N SER A 52 25.21 17.72 -0.72
CA SER A 52 24.22 16.66 -0.81
C SER A 52 23.89 16.17 0.61
N ALA A 53 22.62 15.90 0.91
CA ALA A 53 22.20 15.42 2.24
C ALA A 53 22.93 14.13 2.69
N PHE A 54 23.63 13.44 1.77
CA PHE A 54 24.42 12.23 2.01
C PHE A 54 25.93 12.47 2.10
N SER A 55 26.38 13.72 2.05
CA SER A 55 27.80 14.10 2.17
C SER A 55 28.30 14.05 3.63
N ASP A 56 27.40 13.90 4.60
CA ASP A 56 27.72 13.83 6.01
C ASP A 56 28.53 12.54 6.33
N PRO A 57 29.64 12.65 7.10
CA PRO A 57 30.44 11.51 7.54
C PRO A 57 29.64 10.36 8.17
N VAL A 58 28.52 10.65 8.85
CA VAL A 58 27.66 9.63 9.47
C VAL A 58 27.17 8.59 8.45
N TYR A 59 26.91 9.01 7.21
CA TYR A 59 26.45 8.09 6.15
C TYR A 59 27.56 7.14 5.68
N LYS A 60 28.84 7.56 5.74
CA LYS A 60 29.96 6.65 5.46
C LYS A 60 30.04 5.56 6.52
N GLU A 61 29.85 5.92 7.78
CA GLU A 61 29.84 4.91 8.85
C GLU A 61 28.63 3.98 8.75
N ILE A 62 27.44 4.51 8.43
CA ILE A 62 26.24 3.70 8.19
C ILE A 62 26.50 2.71 7.04
N ALA A 63 27.17 3.15 5.96
CA ALA A 63 27.52 2.27 4.85
C ALA A 63 28.47 1.14 5.28
N VAL A 64 29.47 1.44 6.10
CA VAL A 64 30.39 0.45 6.68
C VAL A 64 29.62 -0.56 7.56
N THR A 65 28.77 -0.07 8.48
CA THR A 65 27.91 -0.93 9.32
C THR A 65 27.00 -1.82 8.47
N ASN A 66 26.38 -1.28 7.41
CA ASN A 66 25.56 -2.03 6.48
C ASN A 66 26.35 -3.14 5.77
N GLY A 67 27.62 -2.88 5.43
CA GLY A 67 28.54 -3.87 4.85
C GLY A 67 28.81 -5.04 5.79
N TYR A 68 29.00 -4.79 7.09
CA TYR A 68 29.12 -5.85 8.10
C TYR A 68 27.83 -6.67 8.22
N ILE A 69 26.68 -6.01 8.33
CA ILE A 69 25.37 -6.69 8.47
C ILE A 69 25.07 -7.58 7.25
N ASN A 70 25.50 -7.17 6.05
CA ASN A 70 25.32 -7.98 4.84
C ASN A 70 26.02 -9.34 4.90
N ARG A 71 27.15 -9.42 5.61
CA ARG A 71 27.99 -10.62 5.74
C ARG A 71 27.55 -11.55 6.87
N MET A 72 26.69 -11.09 7.78
CA MET A 72 26.22 -11.91 8.90
C MET A 72 25.36 -13.10 8.44
N SER A 73 25.52 -14.22 9.13
CA SER A 73 24.63 -15.39 9.11
C SER A 73 23.25 -15.06 9.73
N ARG A 74 22.28 -15.95 9.58
CA ARG A 74 20.94 -15.73 10.15
C ARG A 74 20.99 -15.76 11.68
N GLU A 75 21.80 -16.64 12.24
CA GLU A 75 21.98 -16.87 13.67
C GLU A 75 22.65 -15.66 14.33
N GLU A 76 23.71 -15.11 13.72
CA GLU A 76 24.35 -13.88 14.19
C GLU A 76 23.38 -12.69 14.15
N LEU A 77 22.57 -12.56 13.09
CA LEU A 77 21.55 -11.50 13.00
C LEU A 77 20.52 -11.63 14.11
N ARG A 78 20.01 -12.84 14.37
CA ARG A 78 19.06 -13.10 15.47
C ARG A 78 19.68 -12.78 16.82
N SER A 79 20.93 -13.20 17.05
CA SER A 79 21.64 -12.92 18.30
C SER A 79 21.79 -11.42 18.53
N LYS A 80 22.18 -10.65 17.50
CA LYS A 80 22.34 -9.20 17.60
C LYS A 80 21.00 -8.47 17.78
N LEU A 81 19.94 -8.91 17.10
CA LEU A 81 18.60 -8.36 17.31
C LEU A 81 18.10 -8.63 18.73
N ALA A 82 18.34 -9.84 19.27
CA ALA A 82 17.98 -10.20 20.64
C ALA A 82 18.70 -9.35 21.69
N GLU A 83 19.99 -9.06 21.47
CA GLU A 83 20.79 -8.17 22.33
C GLU A 83 20.15 -6.78 22.45
N PHE A 84 19.55 -6.27 21.37
CA PHE A 84 18.84 -4.99 21.35
C PHE A 84 17.36 -5.09 21.71
N LYS A 85 16.89 -6.26 22.18
CA LYS A 85 15.47 -6.53 22.50
C LYS A 85 14.52 -6.26 21.30
N LEU A 86 15.01 -6.47 20.09
CA LEU A 86 14.22 -6.35 18.86
C LEU A 86 13.62 -7.70 18.47
N GLU A 87 12.58 -7.67 17.64
CA GLU A 87 11.99 -8.88 17.06
C GLU A 87 13.05 -9.72 16.33
N THR A 88 13.06 -11.03 16.58
CA THR A 88 14.02 -11.98 15.99
C THR A 88 13.37 -12.93 14.97
N ARG A 89 12.05 -12.87 14.79
CA ARG A 89 11.32 -13.61 13.77
C ARG A 89 11.49 -13.01 12.37
N GLY A 90 11.33 -13.89 11.38
CA GLY A 90 11.38 -13.59 9.96
C GLY A 90 12.57 -14.20 9.23
N VAL A 91 12.55 -14.09 7.90
CA VAL A 91 13.63 -14.57 7.03
C VAL A 91 14.87 -13.67 7.10
N LYS A 92 16.02 -14.17 6.61
CA LYS A 92 17.32 -13.49 6.70
C LYS A 92 17.28 -12.02 6.23
N ASP A 93 16.58 -11.73 5.14
CA ASP A 93 16.51 -10.37 4.58
C ASP A 93 15.70 -9.40 5.45
N VAL A 94 14.64 -9.90 6.11
CA VAL A 94 13.86 -9.13 7.11
C VAL A 94 14.76 -8.77 8.29
N LEU A 95 15.49 -9.75 8.83
CA LEU A 95 16.40 -9.54 9.96
C LEU A 95 17.51 -8.54 9.61
N LYS A 96 18.12 -8.68 8.42
CA LYS A 96 19.11 -7.72 7.91
C LYS A 96 18.51 -6.32 7.85
N LYS A 97 17.32 -6.17 7.29
CA LYS A 97 16.69 -4.87 7.09
C LYS A 97 16.39 -4.19 8.43
N ARG A 98 15.82 -4.94 9.38
CA ARG A 98 15.56 -4.50 10.76
C ARG A 98 16.82 -4.01 11.45
N LEU A 99 17.90 -4.81 11.43
CA LEU A 99 19.14 -4.46 12.10
C LEU A 99 19.81 -3.21 11.47
N LYS A 100 19.82 -3.11 10.14
CA LYS A 100 20.36 -1.93 9.44
C LYS A 100 19.61 -0.66 9.83
N ASN A 101 18.28 -0.72 9.85
CA ASN A 101 17.46 0.44 10.20
C ASN A 101 17.59 0.83 11.67
N TYR A 102 17.72 -0.14 12.58
CA TYR A 102 18.03 0.13 13.98
C TYR A 102 19.33 0.92 14.12
N TYR A 103 20.44 0.45 13.54
CA TYR A 103 21.71 1.16 13.60
C TYR A 103 21.66 2.53 12.92
N LYS A 104 20.96 2.64 11.77
CA LYS A 104 20.73 3.93 11.10
C LYS A 104 20.03 4.91 12.05
N LYS A 105 18.96 4.47 12.72
CA LYS A 105 18.19 5.30 13.67
C LYS A 105 19.06 5.73 14.85
N GLN A 106 19.80 4.81 15.46
CA GLN A 106 20.70 5.12 16.58
C GLN A 106 21.75 6.18 16.21
N LYS A 107 22.39 6.04 15.04
CA LYS A 107 23.42 7.00 14.58
C LYS A 107 22.86 8.38 14.24
N LEU A 108 21.66 8.45 13.69
CA LEU A 108 21.02 9.73 13.35
C LEU A 108 20.45 10.42 14.61
N MET A 109 19.84 9.68 15.54
CA MET A 109 19.30 10.23 16.79
C MET A 109 20.39 10.78 17.73
N GLN A 110 21.61 10.25 17.65
CA GLN A 110 22.75 10.81 18.39
C GLN A 110 23.17 12.20 17.88
N LYS A 111 22.66 12.65 16.73
CA LYS A 111 23.07 13.90 16.07
C LYS A 111 21.95 14.92 15.94
N GLU A 112 20.69 14.49 15.79
CA GLU A 112 19.51 15.36 15.72
C GLU A 112 18.29 14.72 16.42
N VAL A 113 17.47 15.54 17.08
CA VAL A 113 16.11 15.14 17.48
C VAL A 113 15.31 15.00 16.19
N LEU A 114 15.03 13.75 15.78
CA LEU A 114 14.14 13.49 14.65
C LEU A 114 12.74 13.96 15.03
N ASN A 115 12.37 15.19 14.67
CA ASN A 115 10.99 15.62 14.70
C ASN A 115 10.22 14.76 13.69
N SER A 116 9.29 13.93 14.17
CA SER A 116 8.37 13.18 13.30
C SER A 116 7.19 14.03 12.81
N ASP A 117 7.31 15.35 12.93
CA ASP A 117 6.30 16.31 12.52
C ASP A 117 6.13 16.22 11.00
N GLY A 118 5.04 15.59 10.56
CA GLY A 118 4.66 15.49 9.15
C GLY A 118 4.43 14.07 8.60
N TYR A 119 4.53 13.02 9.42
CA TYR A 119 4.01 11.71 9.03
C TYR A 119 2.49 11.62 9.24
N TYR A 120 1.83 10.62 8.63
CA TYR A 120 0.39 10.39 8.83
C TYR A 120 0.12 10.05 10.29
N ASP A 121 -0.92 10.62 10.89
CA ASP A 121 -1.41 10.20 12.22
C ASP A 121 -2.10 8.84 12.14
N TYR A 122 -2.84 8.61 11.04
CA TYR A 122 -3.59 7.38 10.83
C TYR A 122 -3.37 6.74 9.46
N ILE A 123 -3.48 5.43 9.41
CA ILE A 123 -3.60 4.65 8.18
C ILE A 123 -4.95 3.93 8.20
N CYS A 124 -5.77 4.15 7.17
CA CYS A 124 -7.03 3.45 6.95
C CYS A 124 -6.77 2.27 6.00
N VAL A 125 -6.73 1.06 6.56
CA VAL A 125 -6.52 -0.18 5.81
C VAL A 125 -7.85 -0.70 5.29
N VAL A 126 -7.92 -0.99 3.99
CA VAL A 126 -9.13 -1.47 3.30
C VAL A 126 -8.77 -2.68 2.43
N ASP A 127 -9.60 -3.71 2.48
CA ASP A 127 -9.57 -4.86 1.58
C ASP A 127 -11.02 -5.24 1.24
N PHE A 128 -11.44 -4.97 0.01
CA PHE A 128 -12.83 -5.23 -0.38
C PHE A 128 -13.03 -6.68 -0.73
N GLU A 129 -14.15 -7.26 -0.28
CA GLU A 129 -14.69 -8.45 -0.93
C GLU A 129 -15.67 -8.03 -2.04
N ALA A 130 -15.68 -8.80 -3.11
CA ALA A 130 -16.51 -8.54 -4.29
C ALA A 130 -17.17 -9.82 -4.81
N THR A 131 -18.30 -9.67 -5.50
CA THR A 131 -18.89 -10.76 -6.27
C THR A 131 -17.86 -11.35 -7.24
N CYS A 132 -17.87 -12.67 -7.39
CA CYS A 132 -16.96 -13.40 -8.28
C CYS A 132 -17.55 -14.71 -8.76
N GLU A 133 -16.97 -15.25 -9.82
CA GLU A 133 -17.27 -16.58 -10.36
C GLU A 133 -15.98 -17.39 -10.49
N GLU A 134 -16.15 -18.71 -10.48
CA GLU A 134 -15.07 -19.66 -10.70
C GLU A 134 -14.38 -19.42 -12.05
N GLY A 135 -13.05 -19.57 -12.08
CA GLY A 135 -12.25 -19.27 -13.27
C GLY A 135 -12.04 -17.77 -13.54
N ASN A 136 -12.60 -16.88 -12.72
CA ASN A 136 -12.45 -15.42 -12.79
C ASN A 136 -12.64 -14.86 -14.22
N PRO A 137 -13.85 -14.98 -14.81
CA PRO A 137 -14.10 -14.56 -16.18
C PRO A 137 -13.78 -13.07 -16.38
N PRO A 138 -13.06 -12.68 -17.45
CA PRO A 138 -12.54 -11.33 -17.60
C PRO A 138 -13.64 -10.25 -17.76
N GLU A 139 -14.78 -10.63 -18.31
CA GLU A 139 -15.93 -9.73 -18.54
C GLU A 139 -16.92 -9.69 -17.36
N PHE A 140 -16.64 -10.44 -16.27
CA PHE A 140 -17.52 -10.46 -15.10
C PHE A 140 -17.53 -9.08 -14.42
N VAL A 141 -18.74 -8.55 -14.20
CA VAL A 141 -18.93 -7.26 -13.55
C VAL A 141 -18.95 -7.45 -12.03
N HIS A 142 -17.79 -7.25 -11.41
CA HIS A 142 -17.65 -7.30 -9.96
C HIS A 142 -18.40 -6.15 -9.27
N GLU A 143 -19.06 -6.47 -8.17
CA GLU A 143 -19.68 -5.53 -7.24
C GLU A 143 -19.13 -5.78 -5.84
N ILE A 144 -18.83 -4.72 -5.09
CA ILE A 144 -18.36 -4.81 -3.70
C ILE A 144 -19.50 -5.41 -2.86
N ILE A 145 -19.16 -6.40 -2.02
CA ILE A 145 -20.09 -7.09 -1.11
C ILE A 145 -19.67 -7.00 0.36
N GLU A 146 -18.43 -6.60 0.64
CA GLU A 146 -17.95 -6.24 1.98
C GLU A 146 -17.09 -4.96 1.89
N PHE A 147 -17.35 -4.00 2.78
CA PHE A 147 -16.58 -2.77 2.92
C PHE A 147 -16.02 -2.67 4.35
N PRO A 148 -14.83 -3.23 4.59
CA PRO A 148 -14.13 -3.10 5.86
C PRO A 148 -13.18 -1.90 5.87
N ILE A 149 -12.97 -1.31 7.05
CA ILE A 149 -11.88 -0.36 7.30
C ILE A 149 -11.27 -0.67 8.66
N VAL A 150 -9.94 -0.79 8.71
CA VAL A 150 -9.17 -0.88 9.97
C VAL A 150 -8.39 0.41 10.15
N LEU A 151 -8.59 1.08 11.30
CA LEU A 151 -7.90 2.32 11.64
C LEU A 151 -6.65 2.03 12.46
N LEU A 152 -5.49 2.24 11.87
CA LEU A 152 -4.19 2.11 12.52
C LEU A 152 -3.68 3.49 12.94
N ASN A 153 -3.44 3.70 14.24
CA ASN A 153 -2.72 4.87 14.74
C ASN A 153 -1.21 4.64 14.60
N THR A 154 -0.52 5.55 13.92
CA THR A 154 0.91 5.38 13.60
C THR A 154 1.84 5.75 14.76
N HIS A 155 1.33 6.51 15.74
CA HIS A 155 2.06 6.94 16.92
C HIS A 155 2.10 5.83 17.96
N THR A 156 0.93 5.22 18.24
CA THR A 156 0.80 4.12 19.21
C THR A 156 1.13 2.77 18.57
N LEU A 157 1.02 2.67 17.24
CA LEU A 157 1.12 1.42 16.47
C LEU A 157 0.05 0.39 16.87
N GLU A 158 -1.12 0.87 17.25
CA GLU A 158 -2.28 0.07 17.63
C GLU A 158 -3.43 0.25 16.63
N ILE A 159 -4.23 -0.81 16.48
CA ILE A 159 -5.52 -0.72 15.80
C ILE A 159 -6.49 -0.10 16.79
N GLU A 160 -6.92 1.14 16.52
CA GLU A 160 -7.81 1.87 17.44
C GLU A 160 -9.29 1.63 17.12
N ASP A 161 -9.59 1.24 15.88
CA ASP A 161 -10.97 1.05 15.47
C ASP A 161 -11.11 0.16 14.24
N THR A 162 -12.30 -0.39 14.06
CA THR A 162 -12.68 -1.20 12.91
C THR A 162 -14.10 -0.89 12.49
N PHE A 163 -14.32 -0.75 11.18
CA PHE A 163 -15.62 -0.67 10.54
C PHE A 163 -15.80 -1.88 9.63
N GLN A 164 -17.01 -2.42 9.59
CA GLN A 164 -17.39 -3.48 8.66
C GLN A 164 -18.86 -3.33 8.31
N GLN A 165 -19.15 -3.26 7.01
CA GLN A 165 -20.51 -3.38 6.50
C GLN A 165 -20.52 -4.23 5.23
N TYR A 166 -21.55 -5.04 5.09
CA TYR A 166 -21.82 -5.75 3.84
C TYR A 166 -22.59 -4.85 2.89
N VAL A 167 -22.46 -5.12 1.59
CA VAL A 167 -23.04 -4.32 0.52
C VAL A 167 -23.90 -5.22 -0.35
N LYS A 168 -25.14 -4.80 -0.63
CA LYS A 168 -26.04 -5.52 -1.53
C LYS A 168 -25.71 -5.19 -2.99
N PRO A 169 -25.32 -6.19 -3.82
CA PRO A 169 -25.12 -5.99 -5.25
C PRO A 169 -26.46 -5.81 -5.98
N GLU A 170 -26.45 -4.99 -7.04
CA GLU A 170 -27.63 -4.65 -7.84
C GLU A 170 -27.60 -5.32 -9.22
N VAL A 171 -26.41 -5.55 -9.79
CA VAL A 171 -26.25 -6.18 -11.11
C VAL A 171 -26.33 -7.69 -11.01
N ASN A 172 -25.57 -8.28 -10.07
CA ASN A 172 -25.51 -9.72 -9.80
C ASN A 172 -25.93 -9.99 -8.34
N PRO A 173 -27.23 -9.85 -8.00
CA PRO A 173 -27.70 -9.90 -6.60
C PRO A 173 -27.61 -11.30 -5.97
N LYS A 174 -27.46 -12.36 -6.77
CA LYS A 174 -27.27 -13.74 -6.30
C LYS A 174 -25.81 -14.12 -6.37
N LEU A 175 -25.21 -14.41 -5.22
CA LEU A 175 -23.83 -14.85 -5.11
C LEU A 175 -23.68 -16.24 -5.74
N SER A 176 -22.57 -16.44 -6.44
CA SER A 176 -22.18 -17.78 -6.89
C SER A 176 -21.78 -18.66 -5.70
N ASN A 177 -21.93 -19.98 -5.84
CA ASN A 177 -21.43 -20.92 -4.82
C ASN A 177 -19.93 -20.77 -4.58
N PHE A 178 -19.17 -20.47 -5.64
CA PHE A 178 -17.75 -20.18 -5.55
C PHE A 178 -17.47 -18.95 -4.66
N CYS A 179 -18.19 -17.85 -4.88
CA CYS A 179 -18.04 -16.63 -4.09
C CYS A 179 -18.37 -16.86 -2.61
N ILE A 180 -19.46 -17.59 -2.33
CA ILE A 180 -19.83 -17.97 -0.95
C ILE A 180 -18.75 -18.84 -0.31
N GLY A 181 -18.24 -19.85 -1.03
CA GLY A 181 -17.17 -20.73 -0.54
C GLY A 181 -15.88 -19.96 -0.25
N LEU A 182 -15.48 -19.07 -1.17
CA LEU A 182 -14.28 -18.26 -1.05
C LEU A 182 -14.39 -17.27 0.11
N THR A 183 -15.40 -16.40 0.10
CA THR A 183 -15.51 -15.25 1.03
C THR A 183 -16.17 -15.61 2.36
N GLY A 184 -16.95 -16.69 2.41
CA GLY A 184 -17.75 -17.07 3.57
C GLY A 184 -18.99 -16.19 3.77
N ILE A 185 -19.22 -15.22 2.89
CA ILE A 185 -20.37 -14.32 2.94
C ILE A 185 -21.58 -15.07 2.36
N THR A 186 -22.65 -15.18 3.15
CA THR A 186 -23.86 -15.89 2.75
C THR A 186 -24.83 -14.99 2.01
N GLN A 187 -25.70 -15.58 1.19
CA GLN A 187 -26.77 -14.85 0.52
C GLN A 187 -27.70 -14.14 1.51
N ASP A 188 -27.97 -14.73 2.67
CA ASP A 188 -28.84 -14.15 3.70
C ASP A 188 -28.26 -12.86 4.30
N ILE A 189 -26.93 -12.75 4.40
CA ILE A 189 -26.25 -11.52 4.83
C ILE A 189 -26.43 -10.45 3.75
N ILE A 190 -26.18 -10.81 2.49
CA ILE A 190 -26.25 -9.88 1.35
C ILE A 190 -27.67 -9.41 1.06
N ASP A 191 -28.67 -10.28 1.19
CA ASP A 191 -30.07 -9.92 0.94
C ASP A 191 -30.57 -8.83 1.91
N LYS A 192 -29.98 -8.76 3.12
CA LYS A 192 -30.28 -7.78 4.19
C LYS A 192 -29.35 -6.56 4.20
N ALA A 193 -28.30 -6.56 3.39
CA ALA A 193 -27.32 -5.49 3.34
C ALA A 193 -27.89 -4.23 2.65
N ASP A 194 -27.30 -3.08 2.98
CA ASP A 194 -27.59 -1.82 2.32
C ASP A 194 -26.92 -1.74 0.94
N ALA A 195 -27.48 -0.92 0.04
CA ALA A 195 -26.85 -0.64 -1.24
C ALA A 195 -25.54 0.16 -1.07
N PHE A 196 -24.62 0.05 -2.03
CA PHE A 196 -23.29 0.65 -1.94
C PHE A 196 -23.27 2.16 -1.61
N PRO A 197 -24.14 3.04 -2.19
CA PRO A 197 -24.13 4.45 -1.84
C PRO A 197 -24.41 4.72 -0.35
N GLN A 198 -25.29 3.92 0.27
CA GLN A 198 -25.62 4.04 1.69
C GLN A 198 -24.46 3.57 2.56
N VAL A 199 -23.82 2.45 2.21
CA VAL A 199 -22.63 1.95 2.93
C VAL A 199 -21.46 2.94 2.81
N LEU A 200 -21.25 3.53 1.63
CA LEU A 200 -20.22 4.57 1.44
C LEU A 200 -20.52 5.81 2.29
N GLN A 201 -21.78 6.22 2.42
CA GLN A 201 -22.17 7.30 3.32
C GLN A 201 -21.85 6.96 4.79
N ASN A 202 -22.15 5.74 5.22
CA ASN A 202 -21.84 5.27 6.58
C ASN A 202 -20.33 5.26 6.84
N VAL A 203 -19.53 4.81 5.88
CA VAL A 203 -18.05 4.88 5.91
C VAL A 203 -17.58 6.32 6.10
N ILE A 204 -18.08 7.25 5.30
CA ILE A 204 -17.64 8.65 5.34
C ILE A 204 -17.99 9.30 6.68
N GLU A 205 -19.18 9.01 7.20
CA GLU A 205 -19.59 9.49 8.52
C GLU A 205 -18.74 8.90 9.64
N TRP A 206 -18.44 7.60 9.58
CA TRP A 206 -17.51 6.95 10.49
C TRP A 206 -16.12 7.61 10.44
N MET A 207 -15.57 7.87 9.26
CA MET A 207 -14.27 8.55 9.12
C MET A 207 -14.31 10.00 9.64
N ARG A 208 -15.43 10.72 9.43
CA ARG A 208 -15.63 12.09 9.89
C ARG A 208 -15.69 12.19 11.41
N GLN A 209 -16.34 11.23 12.08
CA GLN A 209 -16.40 11.13 13.53
C GLN A 209 -15.02 10.94 14.17
N ARG A 210 -14.05 10.39 13.41
CA ARG A 210 -12.64 10.25 13.79
C ARG A 210 -11.76 11.43 13.36
N GLU A 211 -12.38 12.50 12.86
CA GLU A 211 -11.72 13.76 12.47
C GLU A 211 -10.60 13.57 11.42
N LEU A 212 -10.74 12.55 10.55
CA LEU A 212 -9.76 12.22 9.51
C LEU A 212 -9.77 13.24 8.38
N GLY A 213 -8.60 13.81 8.08
CA GLY A 213 -8.40 14.84 7.08
C GLY A 213 -8.80 16.25 7.53
N THR A 214 -9.24 16.41 8.79
CA THR A 214 -9.47 17.71 9.42
C THR A 214 -8.48 17.94 10.56
N LYS A 215 -8.58 17.16 11.64
CA LYS A 215 -7.67 17.24 12.80
C LYS A 215 -6.47 16.32 12.63
N TYR A 216 -6.71 15.12 12.10
CA TYR A 216 -5.68 14.11 11.93
C TYR A 216 -5.38 13.86 10.46
N SER A 217 -4.10 13.87 10.12
CA SER A 217 -3.62 13.46 8.81
C SER A 217 -3.77 11.95 8.66
N TYR A 218 -4.14 11.50 7.46
CA TYR A 218 -4.31 10.07 7.22
C TYR A 218 -4.01 9.68 5.78
N CYS A 219 -3.93 8.38 5.53
CA CYS A 219 -3.91 7.84 4.16
C CYS A 219 -4.68 6.52 4.07
N MET A 220 -5.12 6.18 2.86
CA MET A 220 -5.66 4.85 2.55
C MET A 220 -4.52 3.85 2.28
N LEU A 221 -4.68 2.60 2.69
CA LEU A 221 -3.74 1.50 2.41
C LEU A 221 -4.50 0.24 1.99
N THR A 222 -3.98 -0.49 0.99
CA THR A 222 -4.60 -1.71 0.43
C THR A 222 -3.58 -2.79 0.10
N ASP A 223 -4.01 -4.06 0.02
CA ASP A 223 -3.18 -5.21 -0.39
C ASP A 223 -3.09 -5.36 -1.92
N GLY A 224 -2.41 -4.41 -2.53
CA GLY A 224 -2.30 -4.31 -3.98
C GLY A 224 -3.07 -3.12 -4.52
N SER A 225 -3.34 -3.13 -5.81
CA SER A 225 -3.96 -1.98 -6.49
C SER A 225 -5.44 -2.20 -6.82
N TRP A 226 -5.96 -3.42 -6.67
CA TRP A 226 -7.27 -3.80 -7.21
C TRP A 226 -8.42 -3.15 -6.46
N ASP A 227 -8.34 -3.02 -5.14
CA ASP A 227 -9.38 -2.37 -4.32
C ASP A 227 -9.79 -1.02 -4.87
N MET A 228 -8.81 -0.13 -5.01
CA MET A 228 -9.07 1.25 -5.42
C MET A 228 -9.20 1.38 -6.94
N SER A 229 -8.37 0.67 -7.72
CA SER A 229 -8.31 0.85 -9.19
C SER A 229 -9.33 0.03 -9.97
N LYS A 230 -9.78 -1.12 -9.42
CA LYS A 230 -10.72 -2.06 -10.04
C LYS A 230 -12.06 -2.03 -9.29
N PHE A 231 -12.13 -2.53 -8.06
CA PHE A 231 -13.40 -2.75 -7.36
C PHE A 231 -14.14 -1.45 -7.08
N LEU A 232 -13.53 -0.49 -6.38
CA LEU A 232 -14.16 0.82 -6.10
C LEU A 232 -14.45 1.60 -7.39
N ASN A 233 -13.59 1.48 -8.39
CA ASN A 233 -13.76 2.15 -9.69
C ASN A 233 -14.97 1.59 -10.47
N ILE A 234 -15.14 0.27 -10.52
CA ILE A 234 -16.30 -0.39 -11.14
C ILE A 234 -17.56 -0.08 -10.33
N GLN A 235 -17.51 -0.24 -9.00
CA GLN A 235 -18.64 0.01 -8.13
C GLN A 235 -19.17 1.44 -8.24
N CYS A 236 -18.28 2.45 -8.30
CA CYS A 236 -18.69 3.83 -8.53
C CYS A 236 -19.40 4.03 -9.89
N ARG A 237 -19.04 3.26 -10.92
CA ARG A 237 -19.70 3.33 -12.23
C ARG A 237 -21.08 2.68 -12.18
N VAL A 238 -21.18 1.49 -11.58
CA VAL A 238 -22.44 0.75 -11.37
C VAL A 238 -23.44 1.63 -10.61
N SER A 239 -23.03 2.16 -9.45
CA SER A 239 -23.86 3.02 -8.62
C SER A 239 -24.01 4.46 -9.12
N ARG A 240 -23.48 4.78 -10.31
CA ARG A 240 -23.54 6.11 -10.94
C ARG A 240 -23.07 7.24 -10.03
N ILE A 241 -22.00 7.02 -9.25
CA ILE A 241 -21.39 8.06 -8.41
C ILE A 241 -20.01 8.47 -8.94
N LYS A 242 -19.61 9.71 -8.65
CA LYS A 242 -18.24 10.14 -8.91
C LYS A 242 -17.27 9.38 -8.00
N TYR A 243 -16.05 9.16 -8.47
CA TYR A 243 -15.03 8.48 -7.66
C TYR A 243 -14.63 9.38 -6.48
N PRO A 244 -14.64 8.87 -5.23
CA PRO A 244 -14.37 9.67 -4.04
C PRO A 244 -12.95 10.26 -4.04
N SER A 245 -12.84 11.56 -3.75
CA SER A 245 -11.56 12.28 -3.78
C SER A 245 -10.53 11.70 -2.81
N PHE A 246 -10.97 11.30 -1.62
CA PHE A 246 -10.12 10.76 -0.56
C PHE A 246 -9.49 9.40 -0.89
N ALA A 247 -10.10 8.63 -1.81
CA ALA A 247 -9.60 7.31 -2.23
C ALA A 247 -8.70 7.37 -3.48
N LYS A 248 -8.45 8.55 -4.06
CA LYS A 248 -7.70 8.68 -5.33
C LYS A 248 -6.21 8.39 -5.19
N LYS A 249 -5.67 8.36 -3.98
CA LYS A 249 -4.26 8.12 -3.66
C LYS A 249 -4.21 7.13 -2.50
N TRP A 250 -3.37 6.11 -2.60
CA TRP A 250 -3.25 5.11 -1.53
C TRP A 250 -1.84 4.53 -1.46
N ILE A 251 -1.58 3.83 -0.35
CA ILE A 251 -0.43 2.98 -0.16
C ILE A 251 -0.79 1.57 -0.64
N ASN A 252 -0.14 1.11 -1.70
CA ASN A 252 -0.12 -0.30 -2.02
C ASN A 252 0.98 -0.97 -1.18
N ILE A 253 0.57 -1.74 -0.18
CA ILE A 253 1.53 -2.34 0.77
C ILE A 253 2.42 -3.39 0.11
N ARG A 254 1.95 -4.11 -0.93
CA ARG A 254 2.77 -5.06 -1.68
C ARG A 254 3.99 -4.38 -2.32
N LYS A 255 3.78 -3.21 -2.93
CA LYS A 255 4.86 -2.39 -3.48
C LYS A 255 5.83 -1.93 -2.38
N SER A 256 5.29 -1.42 -1.28
CA SER A 256 6.11 -0.97 -0.14
C SER A 256 6.93 -2.12 0.44
N TYR A 257 6.32 -3.29 0.66
CA TYR A 257 6.94 -4.48 1.20
C TYR A 257 8.08 -4.98 0.31
N GLY A 258 7.80 -5.17 -0.99
CA GLY A 258 8.80 -5.60 -1.98
C GLY A 258 10.00 -4.65 -2.03
N ASN A 259 9.74 -3.33 -2.05
CA ASN A 259 10.80 -2.32 -2.08
C ASN A 259 11.62 -2.26 -0.80
N PHE A 260 10.99 -2.44 0.36
CA PHE A 260 11.62 -2.28 1.66
C PHE A 260 12.46 -3.50 2.03
N TYR A 261 11.88 -4.71 1.93
CA TYR A 261 12.56 -5.97 2.24
C TYR A 261 13.32 -6.58 1.06
N LYS A 262 13.28 -5.94 -0.12
CA LYS A 262 14.00 -6.35 -1.35
C LYS A 262 13.57 -7.73 -1.87
N VAL A 263 12.27 -7.97 -1.90
CA VAL A 263 11.69 -9.21 -2.43
C VAL A 263 10.94 -8.97 -3.75
N PRO A 264 10.92 -9.95 -4.67
CA PRO A 264 10.17 -9.87 -5.91
C PRO A 264 8.65 -9.88 -5.67
N ARG A 265 7.89 -9.41 -6.67
CA ARG A 265 6.42 -9.26 -6.58
C ARG A 265 5.69 -10.56 -6.24
N ASN A 266 6.13 -11.71 -6.74
CA ASN A 266 5.51 -13.01 -6.43
C ASN A 266 5.61 -13.37 -4.93
N GLN A 267 6.52 -12.74 -4.17
CA GLN A 267 6.66 -12.91 -2.72
C GLN A 267 5.88 -11.86 -1.91
N THR A 268 4.92 -11.19 -2.53
CA THR A 268 4.10 -10.13 -1.89
C THR A 268 2.63 -10.51 -1.77
N LYS A 269 2.28 -11.81 -1.89
CA LYS A 269 0.95 -12.31 -1.48
C LYS A 269 0.82 -12.18 0.05
N LEU A 270 -0.37 -11.85 0.57
CA LEU A 270 -0.61 -11.58 1.99
C LEU A 270 -0.04 -12.66 2.92
N THR A 271 -0.38 -13.92 2.68
CA THR A 271 0.11 -15.08 3.45
C THR A 271 1.64 -15.20 3.44
N ILE A 272 2.27 -15.01 2.28
CA ILE A 272 3.74 -15.04 2.13
C ILE A 272 4.40 -13.87 2.88
N MET A 273 3.80 -12.68 2.86
CA MET A 273 4.32 -11.53 3.62
C MET A 273 4.27 -11.81 5.12
N LEU A 274 3.16 -12.36 5.64
CA LEU A 274 3.05 -12.78 7.04
C LEU A 274 4.12 -13.83 7.40
N GLU A 275 4.20 -14.89 6.60
CA GLU A 275 5.15 -15.99 6.81
C GLU A 275 6.60 -15.50 6.85
N LYS A 276 7.00 -14.65 5.90
CA LYS A 276 8.36 -14.10 5.83
C LYS A 276 8.69 -13.16 6.98
N LEU A 277 7.69 -12.54 7.59
CA LEU A 277 7.83 -11.78 8.84
C LEU A 277 7.78 -12.67 10.09
N GLY A 278 7.53 -13.97 9.94
CA GLY A 278 7.36 -14.93 11.03
C GLY A 278 6.07 -14.74 11.81
N MET A 279 5.01 -14.32 11.11
CA MET A 279 3.65 -14.19 11.62
C MET A 279 2.74 -15.23 10.97
N THR A 280 1.70 -15.63 11.70
CA THR A 280 0.61 -16.46 11.19
C THR A 280 -0.57 -15.57 10.81
N TYR A 281 -1.38 -16.03 9.86
CA TYR A 281 -2.68 -15.45 9.57
C TYR A 281 -3.59 -15.58 10.80
N ASP A 282 -4.41 -14.56 11.05
CA ASP A 282 -5.40 -14.53 12.13
C ASP A 282 -6.80 -14.29 11.56
N GLY A 283 -7.80 -15.07 11.99
CA GLY A 283 -9.15 -15.04 11.44
C GLY A 283 -9.34 -15.88 10.17
N ARG A 284 -10.33 -15.53 9.36
CA ARG A 284 -10.72 -16.27 8.14
C ARG A 284 -10.15 -15.60 6.88
N PRO A 285 -9.31 -16.29 6.07
CA PRO A 285 -8.90 -15.80 4.76
C PRO A 285 -10.10 -15.42 3.89
N HIS A 286 -10.00 -14.32 3.13
CA HIS A 286 -11.10 -13.80 2.29
C HIS A 286 -12.34 -13.34 3.07
N SER A 287 -12.20 -13.08 4.36
CA SER A 287 -13.06 -12.13 5.06
C SER A 287 -12.34 -10.78 5.04
N GLY A 288 -12.96 -9.78 4.43
CA GLY A 288 -12.29 -8.50 4.18
C GLY A 288 -11.81 -7.81 5.47
N LEU A 289 -12.57 -7.93 6.56
CA LEU A 289 -12.15 -7.38 7.85
C LEU A 289 -10.91 -8.11 8.43
N ASP A 290 -10.89 -9.44 8.38
CA ASP A 290 -9.76 -10.21 8.90
C ASP A 290 -8.51 -10.01 8.03
N ASP A 291 -8.67 -9.96 6.71
CA ASP A 291 -7.58 -9.59 5.79
C ASP A 291 -7.05 -8.19 6.09
N SER A 292 -7.95 -7.20 6.27
CA SER A 292 -7.57 -5.83 6.65
C SER A 292 -6.78 -5.76 7.97
N LYS A 293 -7.16 -6.55 8.99
CA LYS A 293 -6.39 -6.65 10.25
C LYS A 293 -5.01 -7.26 10.04
N ASN A 294 -4.90 -8.31 9.24
CA ASN A 294 -3.62 -8.93 8.90
C ASN A 294 -2.71 -7.97 8.11
N ILE A 295 -3.28 -7.20 7.19
CA ILE A 295 -2.57 -6.14 6.46
C ILE A 295 -2.09 -5.06 7.44
N ALA A 296 -2.92 -4.65 8.41
CA ALA A 296 -2.52 -3.71 9.46
C ALA A 296 -1.37 -4.26 10.32
N ARG A 297 -1.37 -5.55 10.67
CA ARG A 297 -0.24 -6.21 11.38
C ARG A 297 1.07 -6.15 10.58
N ILE A 298 1.00 -6.32 9.25
CA ILE A 298 2.16 -6.13 8.37
C ILE A 298 2.60 -4.67 8.38
N ALA A 299 1.67 -3.72 8.26
CA ALA A 299 1.97 -2.29 8.29
C ALA A 299 2.68 -1.90 9.60
N ILE A 300 2.15 -2.32 10.76
CA ILE A 300 2.76 -2.13 12.08
C ILE A 300 4.20 -2.67 12.09
N ARG A 301 4.41 -3.92 11.67
CA ARG A 301 5.75 -4.52 11.62
C ARG A 301 6.69 -3.72 10.70
N MET A 302 6.23 -3.26 9.54
CA MET A 302 7.03 -2.44 8.64
C MET A 302 7.41 -1.10 9.27
N LEU A 303 6.48 -0.42 9.94
CA LEU A 303 6.74 0.83 10.66
C LEU A 303 7.77 0.62 11.79
N GLN A 304 7.61 -0.44 12.59
CA GLN A 304 8.58 -0.83 13.64
C GLN A 304 9.98 -1.12 13.09
N ASP A 305 10.05 -1.75 11.91
CA ASP A 305 11.30 -2.04 11.23
C ASP A 305 11.91 -0.78 10.58
N GLY A 306 11.25 0.39 10.68
CA GLY A 306 11.72 1.68 10.20
C GLY A 306 11.38 1.96 8.73
N CYS A 307 10.33 1.34 8.20
CA CYS A 307 9.74 1.71 6.91
C CYS A 307 8.83 2.92 7.11
N GLU A 308 9.04 3.96 6.32
CA GLU A 308 8.08 5.05 6.19
C GLU A 308 7.09 4.67 5.08
N LEU A 309 5.91 4.17 5.45
CA LEU A 309 4.89 3.80 4.47
C LEU A 309 4.32 5.08 3.85
N ARG A 310 4.43 5.24 2.52
CA ARG A 310 3.95 6.44 1.82
C ARG A 310 3.05 6.10 0.66
N VAL A 311 2.17 7.03 0.29
CA VAL A 311 1.36 6.93 -0.92
C VAL A 311 2.26 6.65 -2.12
N ASN A 312 1.98 5.56 -2.82
CA ASN A 312 2.79 5.07 -3.94
C ASN A 312 1.94 4.72 -5.18
N GLU A 313 0.61 4.82 -5.09
CA GLU A 313 -0.33 4.63 -6.19
C GLU A 313 -1.44 5.70 -6.17
N LYS A 314 -1.97 6.00 -7.36
CA LYS A 314 -3.10 6.92 -7.53
C LYS A 314 -3.96 6.56 -8.73
N MET A 315 -5.22 6.98 -8.70
CA MET A 315 -6.10 7.07 -9.86
C MET A 315 -6.03 8.47 -10.48
N HIS A 316 -5.78 8.54 -11.77
CA HIS A 316 -5.85 9.79 -12.54
C HIS A 316 -6.47 9.51 -13.92
N ALA A 317 -7.48 10.28 -14.31
CA ALA A 317 -8.22 10.08 -15.56
C ALA A 317 -8.70 8.62 -15.79
N GLY A 318 -9.08 7.93 -14.70
CA GLY A 318 -9.52 6.52 -14.77
C GLY A 318 -8.41 5.48 -14.92
N GLN A 319 -7.14 5.90 -14.90
CA GLN A 319 -5.97 5.04 -15.00
C GLN A 319 -5.19 4.96 -13.69
N LEU A 320 -4.62 3.78 -13.42
CA LEU A 320 -3.70 3.54 -12.31
C LEU A 320 -2.33 4.12 -12.65
N MET A 321 -1.78 4.95 -11.76
CA MET A 321 -0.44 5.52 -11.88
C MET A 321 0.36 5.32 -10.59
N THR A 322 1.69 5.26 -10.73
CA THR A 322 2.60 5.29 -9.57
C THR A 322 2.79 6.72 -9.08
N VAL A 323 2.94 6.89 -7.76
CA VAL A 323 3.34 8.17 -7.14
C VAL A 323 4.83 8.12 -6.83
N SER A 324 5.55 9.20 -7.15
CA SER A 324 7.01 9.26 -6.95
C SER A 324 7.37 9.23 -5.47
N SER A 325 8.42 8.48 -5.12
CA SER A 325 8.97 8.49 -3.77
C SER A 325 9.59 9.83 -3.38
N SER A 326 9.86 10.74 -4.33
CA SER A 326 10.35 12.10 -4.04
C SER A 326 9.25 13.12 -3.75
N THR A 327 7.98 12.78 -3.99
CA THR A 327 6.86 13.69 -3.70
C THR A 327 6.71 13.87 -2.17
N PRO A 328 6.46 15.10 -1.68
CA PRO A 328 6.20 15.32 -0.25
C PRO A 328 5.10 14.41 0.30
N LEU A 329 5.18 14.09 1.59
CA LEU A 329 4.10 13.42 2.29
C LEU A 329 2.88 14.35 2.33
N GLU A 330 1.77 13.87 1.78
CA GLU A 330 0.50 14.59 1.75
C GLU A 330 -0.58 13.63 2.23
N GLY A 331 -1.37 14.06 3.22
CA GLY A 331 -2.52 13.32 3.71
C GLY A 331 -3.65 13.27 2.69
N ALA A 332 -4.53 12.29 2.83
CA ALA A 332 -5.79 12.27 2.09
C ALA A 332 -6.68 13.45 2.54
N PRO A 333 -7.45 14.06 1.62
CA PRO A 333 -8.39 15.12 1.98
C PRO A 333 -9.50 14.55 2.88
N ALA A 334 -10.13 15.41 3.68
CA ALA A 334 -11.31 15.03 4.46
C ALA A 334 -12.36 14.30 3.59
N PRO A 335 -12.91 13.17 4.05
CA PRO A 335 -13.81 12.36 3.26
C PRO A 335 -15.15 13.10 3.05
N GLN A 336 -15.65 13.08 1.82
CA GLN A 336 -16.90 13.72 1.41
C GLN A 336 -17.69 12.79 0.52
N MET A 337 -19.03 12.79 0.67
CA MET A 337 -19.91 11.99 -0.16
C MET A 337 -19.82 12.46 -1.62
N PRO A 338 -19.44 11.58 -2.57
CA PRO A 338 -19.36 11.97 -3.97
C PRO A 338 -20.75 12.29 -4.53
N ARG A 339 -20.81 13.27 -5.44
CA ARG A 339 -22.05 13.53 -6.20
C ARG A 339 -22.35 12.36 -7.14
N TYR A 340 -23.62 12.15 -7.42
CA TYR A 340 -24.06 11.30 -8.53
C TYR A 340 -23.52 11.86 -9.87
N ARG A 341 -23.29 10.96 -10.83
CA ARG A 341 -23.03 11.30 -12.22
C ARG A 341 -24.39 11.51 -12.88
N ASN A 342 -24.53 12.66 -13.54
CA ASN A 342 -25.69 12.97 -14.37
C ASN A 342 -25.76 12.04 -15.57
#